data_AF-A0A7L5UJF8-F1
#
_entry.id   AF-A0A7L5UJF8-F1
#
_cell.length_a   1.000
_cell.length_b   1.000
_cell.length_c   1.000
_cell.angle_alpha   90.00
_cell.angle_beta   90.00
_cell.angle_gamma   90.00
#
_symmetry.space_group_name_H-M   'P 1'
#
loop_
_entity.id
_entity.type
_entity.pdbx_description
1 polymer ?
#
loop_
_entity_poly.entity_id
_entity_poly.type
_entity_poly.pdbx_seq_one_letter_code
_entity_poly.pdbx_strand_id
1 'polypeptide(L)'
;MKKPEKKISEQKLIYMVRNHHDDASFEMLFRRYLPMVHKLRRKYTGLTISYEDWHQEAGITLFKCLKTYDEIAGAFATYYRKMLLNRLNDLYRSQQTQKRMVNTKTFSLDQMPMADQIEDERVASDKVVRFRIALNKLTTECSKFELLCFLKVCNGMSLEEVAAELQKDPRSVYSAIWRVERKFLRILDQEWD
;
A
#
# COMPACT_ATOMS: atom_id res chain seq x y z
N MET A 1 -2.87 20.23 -31.27
CA MET A 1 -1.94 19.14 -31.61
C MET A 1 -0.95 18.96 -30.47
N LYS A 2 -1.12 17.94 -29.61
CA LYS A 2 -0.12 17.61 -28.56
C LYS A 2 1.01 16.84 -29.24
N LYS A 3 2.24 17.39 -29.23
CA LYS A 3 3.44 16.70 -29.72
C LYS A 3 3.59 15.36 -28.99
N PRO A 4 3.92 14.26 -29.67
CA PRO A 4 4.22 13.00 -28.99
C PRO A 4 5.52 13.19 -28.19
N GLU A 5 5.42 13.18 -26.86
CA GLU A 5 6.59 13.13 -25.99
C GLU A 5 7.43 11.91 -26.37
N LYS A 6 8.68 12.16 -26.74
CA LYS A 6 9.64 11.14 -27.16
C LYS A 6 9.91 10.23 -25.97
N LYS A 7 9.23 9.08 -25.89
CA LYS A 7 9.38 8.12 -24.80
C LYS A 7 10.84 7.65 -24.72
N ILE A 8 11.59 8.15 -23.75
CA ILE A 8 13.01 7.80 -23.56
C ILE A 8 13.12 6.30 -23.29
N SER A 9 14.02 5.58 -23.95
CA SER A 9 14.17 4.13 -23.80
C SER A 9 14.67 3.75 -22.41
N GLU A 10 14.30 2.55 -21.93
CA GLU A 10 14.74 2.03 -20.63
C GLU A 10 16.27 1.96 -20.52
N GLN A 11 16.92 1.42 -21.55
CA GLN A 11 18.39 1.33 -21.63
C GLN A 11 19.06 2.70 -21.50
N LYS A 12 18.49 3.74 -22.13
CA LYS A 12 19.03 5.10 -22.02
C LYS A 12 18.95 5.62 -20.60
N LEU A 13 17.85 5.36 -19.88
CA LEU A 13 17.73 5.77 -18.48
C LEU A 13 18.72 5.03 -17.59
N ILE A 14 18.86 3.72 -17.78
CA ILE A 14 19.84 2.91 -17.04
C ILE A 14 21.26 3.46 -17.28
N TYR A 15 21.62 3.76 -18.54
CA TYR A 15 22.90 4.36 -18.89
C TYR A 15 23.12 5.71 -18.19
N MET A 16 22.14 6.61 -18.21
CA MET A 16 22.25 7.94 -17.59
C MET A 16 22.45 7.85 -16.08
N VAL A 17 21.71 6.98 -15.39
CA VAL A 17 21.87 6.80 -13.94
C VAL A 17 23.24 6.23 -13.60
N ARG A 18 23.73 5.25 -14.39
CA ARG A 18 25.02 4.59 -14.14
C ARG A 18 26.22 5.52 -14.33
N ASN A 19 26.24 6.25 -15.45
CA ASN A 19 27.43 6.97 -15.89
C ASN A 19 27.41 8.45 -15.52
N HIS A 20 26.22 9.02 -15.30
CA HIS A 20 26.06 10.45 -15.04
C HIS A 20 25.40 10.74 -13.70
N HIS A 21 25.04 9.72 -12.91
CA HIS A 21 24.35 9.87 -11.63
C HIS A 21 23.11 10.76 -11.75
N ASP A 22 22.38 10.63 -12.87
CA ASP A 22 21.26 11.51 -13.19
C ASP A 22 20.00 11.13 -12.39
N ASP A 23 19.70 11.92 -11.36
CA ASP A 23 18.54 11.73 -10.48
C ASP A 23 17.21 11.80 -11.24
N ALA A 24 17.12 12.64 -12.27
CA ALA A 24 15.91 12.75 -13.09
C ALA A 24 15.60 11.45 -13.85
N SER A 25 16.63 10.80 -14.41
CA SER A 25 16.50 9.49 -15.05
C SER A 25 16.16 8.40 -14.03
N PHE A 26 16.71 8.46 -12.82
CA PHE A 26 16.36 7.53 -11.74
C PHE A 26 14.89 7.65 -11.38
N GLU A 27 14.42 8.87 -11.09
CA GLU A 27 13.03 9.14 -10.71
C GLU A 27 12.06 8.72 -11.83
N MET A 28 12.39 9.03 -13.09
CA MET A 28 11.55 8.63 -14.22
C MET A 28 11.51 7.11 -14.40
N LEU A 29 12.63 6.42 -14.19
CA LEU A 29 12.66 4.95 -14.23
C LEU A 29 11.86 4.37 -13.06
N PHE A 30 12.01 4.91 -11.84
CA PHE A 30 11.29 4.44 -10.68
C PHE A 30 9.78 4.59 -10.84
N ARG A 31 9.33 5.75 -11.34
CA ARG A 31 7.92 6.00 -11.70
C ARG A 31 7.36 4.96 -12.67
N ARG A 32 8.14 4.52 -13.66
CA ARG A 32 7.71 3.47 -14.60
C ARG A 32 7.48 2.13 -13.91
N TYR A 33 8.21 1.86 -12.83
CA TYR A 33 8.11 0.61 -12.08
C TYR A 33 7.15 0.68 -10.87
N LEU A 34 6.67 1.86 -10.46
CA LEU A 34 5.71 2.01 -9.36
C LEU A 34 4.48 1.08 -9.46
N PRO A 35 3.85 0.87 -10.63
CA PRO A 35 2.73 -0.07 -10.72
C PRO A 35 3.10 -1.49 -10.29
N MET A 36 4.30 -1.96 -10.63
CA MET A 36 4.81 -3.26 -10.21
C MET A 36 5.12 -3.30 -8.71
N VAL A 37 5.75 -2.24 -8.19
CA VAL A 37 6.07 -2.07 -6.77
C VAL A 37 4.80 -2.12 -5.91
N HIS A 38 3.74 -1.41 -6.32
CA HIS A 38 2.44 -1.44 -5.62
C HIS A 38 1.74 -2.79 -5.74
N LYS A 39 1.81 -3.45 -6.90
CA LYS A 39 1.25 -4.80 -7.08
C LYS A 39 1.92 -5.82 -6.16
N LEU A 40 3.24 -5.72 -5.97
CA LEU A 40 3.99 -6.62 -5.09
C LEU A 40 3.65 -6.42 -3.62
N ARG A 41 3.56 -5.18 -3.14
CA ARG A 41 3.15 -4.87 -1.76
C ARG A 41 1.81 -5.51 -1.40
N ARG A 42 0.82 -5.40 -2.30
CA ARG A 42 -0.53 -5.95 -2.08
C ARG A 42 -0.54 -7.47 -1.85
N LYS A 43 0.45 -8.20 -2.35
CA LYS A 43 0.59 -9.65 -2.13
C LYS A 43 1.08 -9.99 -0.70
N TYR A 44 1.71 -9.05 -0.01
CA TYR A 44 2.35 -9.26 1.30
C TYR A 44 1.65 -8.45 2.39
N THR A 45 0.38 -8.79 2.69
CA THR A 45 -0.45 -8.10 3.68
C THR A 45 0.00 -8.31 5.14
N GLY A 46 0.88 -9.29 5.42
CA GLY A 46 1.39 -9.58 6.75
C GLY A 46 2.60 -8.74 7.20
N LEU A 47 3.20 -7.96 6.29
CA LEU A 47 4.30 -7.05 6.62
C LEU A 47 3.80 -5.87 7.45
N THR A 48 4.51 -5.51 8.51
CA THR A 48 4.17 -4.34 9.36
C THR A 48 4.97 -3.08 8.99
N ILE A 49 5.42 -2.98 7.75
CA ILE A 49 6.15 -1.79 7.27
C ILE A 49 5.18 -0.70 6.78
N SER A 50 5.54 0.57 6.96
CA SER A 50 4.75 1.67 6.42
C SER A 50 4.82 1.72 4.89
N TYR A 51 3.94 2.51 4.27
CA TYR A 51 4.00 2.73 2.83
C TYR A 51 5.26 3.49 2.42
N GLU A 52 5.68 4.47 3.23
CA GLU A 52 6.88 5.28 2.99
C GLU A 52 8.14 4.41 3.08
N ASP A 53 8.22 3.55 4.10
CA ASP A 53 9.33 2.59 4.23
C ASP A 53 9.37 1.65 3.04
N TRP A 54 8.22 1.12 2.62
CA TRP A 54 8.15 0.27 1.43
C TRP A 54 8.63 0.99 0.16
N HIS A 55 8.22 2.25 -0.01
CA HIS A 55 8.61 3.05 -1.15
C HIS A 55 10.12 3.31 -1.15
N GLN A 56 10.71 3.62 0.01
CA GLN A 56 12.17 3.74 0.15
C GLN A 56 12.89 2.43 -0.13
N GLU A 57 12.43 1.31 0.42
CA GLU A 57 13.02 -0.01 0.20
C GLU A 57 13.00 -0.40 -1.28
N ALA A 58 11.92 -0.08 -1.99
CA ALA A 58 11.83 -0.28 -3.43
C ALA A 58 12.82 0.61 -4.19
N GLY A 59 12.93 1.89 -3.84
CA GLY A 59 13.90 2.81 -4.44
C GLY A 59 15.35 2.37 -4.21
N ILE A 60 15.71 1.99 -2.98
CA ILE A 60 17.03 1.47 -2.62
C ILE A 60 17.33 0.19 -3.41
N THR A 61 16.34 -0.71 -3.52
CA THR A 61 16.49 -1.94 -4.30
C THR A 61 16.70 -1.63 -5.79
N LEU A 62 15.95 -0.70 -6.36
CA LEU A 62 16.13 -0.25 -7.74
C LEU A 62 17.53 0.29 -7.96
N PHE A 63 18.01 1.16 -7.07
CA PHE A 63 19.34 1.74 -7.15
C PHE A 63 20.43 0.65 -7.11
N LYS A 64 20.29 -0.35 -6.24
CA LYS A 64 21.19 -1.52 -6.20
C LYS A 64 21.15 -2.29 -7.52
N CYS A 65 19.95 -2.58 -8.04
CA CYS A 65 19.80 -3.26 -9.32
C CYS A 65 20.45 -2.48 -10.46
N LEU A 66 20.30 -1.16 -10.48
CA LEU A 66 20.94 -0.31 -11.49
C LEU A 66 22.46 -0.40 -11.41
N LYS A 67 23.09 -0.67 -10.27
CA LYS A 67 24.54 -0.86 -10.21
C LYS A 67 25.01 -2.23 -10.70
N THR A 68 24.20 -3.28 -10.47
CA THR A 68 24.63 -4.68 -10.67
C THR A 68 24.00 -5.36 -11.87
N TYR A 69 23.05 -4.72 -12.54
CA TYR A 69 22.33 -5.33 -13.67
C TYR A 69 23.25 -5.61 -14.86
N ASP A 70 23.14 -6.82 -15.37
CA ASP A 70 23.78 -7.28 -16.59
C ASP A 70 22.73 -7.42 -17.69
N GLU A 71 22.92 -6.70 -18.80
CA GLU A 71 22.01 -6.71 -19.94
C GLU A 71 21.97 -8.07 -20.65
N ILE A 72 23.04 -8.87 -20.54
CA ILE A 72 23.13 -10.20 -21.14
C ILE A 72 22.28 -11.20 -20.36
N ALA A 73 22.15 -11.01 -19.04
CA ALA A 73 21.43 -11.92 -18.15
C ALA A 73 19.89 -11.88 -18.31
N GLY A 74 19.36 -10.91 -19.07
CA GLY A 74 17.93 -10.79 -19.39
C GLY A 74 17.36 -9.41 -19.09
N ALA A 75 16.03 -9.27 -19.17
CA ALA A 75 15.38 -7.97 -19.02
C ALA A 75 15.48 -7.37 -17.60
N PHE A 76 15.75 -6.06 -17.52
CA PHE A 76 15.87 -5.32 -16.25
C PHE A 76 14.63 -5.47 -15.37
N ALA A 77 13.44 -5.39 -15.96
CA ALA A 77 12.17 -5.57 -15.25
C ALA A 77 12.11 -6.88 -14.46
N THR A 78 12.55 -7.98 -15.08
CA THR A 78 12.56 -9.32 -14.47
C THR A 78 13.57 -9.38 -13.33
N TYR A 79 14.76 -8.83 -13.55
CA TYR A 79 15.81 -8.77 -12.53
C TYR A 79 15.38 -7.93 -11.32
N TYR A 80 14.89 -6.71 -11.55
CA TYR A 80 14.42 -5.83 -10.50
C TYR A 80 13.25 -6.44 -9.72
N ARG A 81 12.28 -7.04 -10.42
CA ARG A 81 11.17 -7.77 -9.78
C ARG A 81 11.67 -8.88 -8.85
N LYS A 82 12.65 -9.67 -9.28
CA LYS A 82 13.26 -10.74 -8.48
C LYS A 82 13.92 -10.19 -7.22
N MET A 83 14.73 -9.14 -7.37
CA MET A 83 15.41 -8.51 -6.24
C MET A 83 14.44 -7.90 -5.24
N LEU A 84 13.36 -7.28 -5.73
CA LEU A 84 12.32 -6.69 -4.89
C LEU A 84 11.50 -7.75 -4.13
N LEU A 85 11.24 -8.91 -4.74
CA LEU A 85 10.64 -10.08 -4.07
C LEU A 85 11.55 -10.64 -2.98
N ASN A 86 12.86 -10.75 -3.25
CA ASN A 86 13.82 -11.16 -2.24
C ASN A 86 13.83 -10.20 -1.05
N ARG A 87 13.84 -8.89 -1.32
CA ARG A 87 13.78 -7.88 -0.27
C ARG A 87 12.52 -7.99 0.59
N LEU A 88 11.36 -8.21 -0.03
CA LEU A 88 10.11 -8.47 0.71
C LEU A 88 10.21 -9.71 1.61
N ASN A 89 10.79 -10.80 1.11
CA ASN A 89 10.97 -12.02 1.90
C ASN A 89 11.93 -11.80 3.07
N ASP A 90 13.00 -11.02 2.89
CA ASP A 90 13.95 -10.70 3.95
C ASP A 90 13.29 -9.87 5.06
N LEU A 91 12.49 -8.86 4.68
CA LEU A 91 11.71 -8.06 5.62
C LEU A 91 10.71 -8.92 6.41
N TYR A 92 10.02 -9.83 5.73
CA TYR A 92 9.10 -10.76 6.37
C TYR A 92 9.83 -11.67 7.37
N ARG A 93 10.96 -12.27 6.97
CA ARG A 93 11.77 -13.12 7.86
C ARG A 93 12.28 -12.36 9.07
N SER A 94 12.80 -11.15 8.87
CA SER A 94 13.29 -10.28 9.95
C SER A 94 12.18 -10.01 10.98
N GLN A 95 10.98 -9.66 10.52
CA GLN A 95 9.82 -9.45 11.38
C GLN A 95 9.43 -10.70 12.16
N GLN A 96 9.46 -11.89 11.54
CA GLN A 96 9.16 -13.15 12.23
C GLN A 96 10.22 -13.48 13.30
N THR A 97 11.50 -13.24 13.01
CA THR A 97 12.58 -13.42 13.99
C THR A 97 12.41 -12.47 15.18
N GLN A 98 12.08 -11.20 14.94
CA GLN A 98 11.80 -10.23 16.01
C GLN A 98 10.62 -10.69 16.88
N LYS A 99 9.51 -11.13 16.27
CA LYS A 99 8.36 -11.69 17.01
C LYS A 99 8.73 -12.89 17.87
N ARG A 100 9.53 -13.82 17.32
CA ARG A 100 10.03 -14.98 18.08
C ARG A 100 10.89 -14.56 19.26
N MET A 101 11.84 -13.64 19.05
CA MET A 101 12.72 -13.15 20.12
C MET A 101 11.93 -12.47 21.25
N VAL A 102 10.90 -11.68 20.92
CA VAL A 102 9.99 -11.09 21.92
C VAL A 102 9.27 -12.19 22.69
N ASN A 103 8.68 -13.17 22.00
CA ASN A 103 7.94 -14.27 22.61
C ASN A 103 8.82 -15.23 23.44
N THR A 104 10.11 -15.34 23.11
CA THR A 104 11.09 -16.11 23.90
C THR A 104 11.58 -15.33 25.13
N LYS A 105 11.67 -14.00 25.07
CA LYS A 105 12.04 -13.14 26.21
C LYS A 105 10.92 -12.99 27.25
N THR A 106 9.67 -13.28 26.90
CA THR A 106 8.51 -13.18 27.81
C THR A 106 8.30 -14.42 28.71
N PHE A 107 9.17 -15.44 28.65
CA PHE A 107 9.11 -16.62 29.54
C PHE A 107 9.79 -16.42 30.93
N SER A 108 9.65 -15.24 31.53
CA SER A 108 9.96 -15.00 32.96
C SER A 108 9.04 -13.93 33.54
N LEU A 109 7.74 -14.16 33.45
CA LEU A 109 6.71 -13.33 34.08
C LEU A 109 5.77 -14.13 35.00
N ASP A 110 6.15 -15.36 35.36
CA ASP A 110 5.37 -16.25 36.24
C ASP A 110 5.39 -15.82 37.73
N GLN A 111 5.69 -14.55 38.02
CA GLN A 111 5.72 -13.96 39.37
C GLN A 111 4.90 -12.67 39.51
N MET A 112 3.89 -12.44 38.67
CA MET A 112 2.89 -11.40 38.95
C MET A 112 1.47 -11.93 38.80
N PRO A 113 0.60 -11.76 39.81
CA PRO A 113 -0.77 -12.24 39.75
C PRO A 113 -1.58 -11.36 38.78
N MET A 114 -2.26 -12.05 37.86
CA MET A 114 -3.42 -11.63 37.07
C MET A 114 -3.92 -10.19 37.31
N ALA A 115 -3.65 -9.31 36.37
CA ALA A 115 -4.60 -8.27 35.97
C ALA A 115 -4.30 -7.83 34.53
N ASP A 116 -5.34 -7.97 33.72
CA ASP A 116 -5.58 -7.38 32.41
C ASP A 116 -4.86 -7.94 31.17
N GLN A 117 -5.72 -8.53 30.35
CA GLN A 117 -5.54 -8.82 28.93
C GLN A 117 -5.00 -7.58 28.22
N ILE A 118 -3.70 -7.52 27.97
CA ILE A 118 -3.15 -6.57 27.01
C ILE A 118 -3.39 -7.19 25.63
N GLU A 119 -4.53 -6.86 25.04
CA GLU A 119 -4.71 -6.90 23.59
C GLU A 119 -3.52 -6.17 22.96
N ASP A 120 -2.66 -6.93 22.29
CA ASP A 120 -1.49 -6.41 21.57
C ASP A 120 -1.95 -5.67 20.31
N GLU A 121 -2.54 -4.50 20.55
CA GLU A 121 -2.92 -3.53 19.55
C GLU A 121 -1.66 -2.73 19.22
N ARG A 122 -0.88 -3.27 18.27
CA ARG A 122 0.20 -2.60 17.55
C ARG A 122 -0.08 -1.11 17.48
N VAL A 123 0.86 -0.28 17.96
CA VAL A 123 0.83 1.18 17.86
C VAL A 123 0.62 1.57 16.39
N ALA A 124 -0.65 1.67 16.01
CA ALA A 124 -1.06 2.17 14.72
C ALA A 124 -0.77 3.67 14.79
N SER A 125 -0.09 4.19 13.77
CA SER A 125 0.04 5.64 13.61
C SER A 125 -1.31 6.30 13.90
N ASP A 126 -1.33 7.42 14.61
CA ASP A 126 -2.55 8.17 14.93
C ASP A 126 -3.52 8.25 13.75
N LYS A 127 -2.99 8.44 12.53
CA LYS A 127 -3.77 8.49 11.30
C LYS A 127 -4.48 7.17 10.98
N VAL A 128 -3.84 6.03 11.20
CA VAL A 128 -4.42 4.69 10.98
C VAL A 128 -5.48 4.36 12.03
N VAL A 129 -5.24 4.70 13.30
CA VAL A 129 -6.24 4.55 14.37
C VAL A 129 -7.47 5.41 14.06
N ARG A 130 -7.26 6.70 13.78
CA ARG A 130 -8.34 7.65 13.43
C ARG A 130 -9.10 7.23 12.17
N PHE A 131 -8.40 6.78 11.13
CA PHE A 131 -9.04 6.27 9.92
C PHE A 131 -9.90 5.03 10.20
N ARG A 132 -9.43 4.12 11.06
CA ARG A 132 -10.20 2.93 11.47
C ARG A 132 -11.42 3.29 12.32
N ILE A 133 -11.29 4.26 13.23
CA ILE A 133 -12.41 4.83 13.99
C ILE A 133 -13.43 5.45 13.02
N ALA A 134 -12.98 6.23 12.04
CA ALA A 134 -13.84 6.86 11.05
C ALA A 134 -14.59 5.83 10.18
N LEU A 135 -13.91 4.76 9.75
CA LEU A 135 -14.55 3.64 9.04
C LEU A 135 -15.59 2.92 9.90
N ASN A 136 -15.33 2.71 11.19
CA ASN A 136 -16.31 2.11 12.09
C ASN A 136 -17.52 3.03 12.29
N LYS A 137 -17.31 4.35 12.44
CA LYS A 137 -18.42 5.33 12.51
C LYS A 137 -19.25 5.38 11.23
N LEU A 138 -18.65 5.16 10.06
CA LEU A 138 -19.45 5.02 8.83
C LEU A 138 -20.44 3.86 8.92
N THR A 139 -20.10 2.76 9.59
CA THR A 139 -21.03 1.61 9.72
C THR A 139 -22.28 1.95 10.52
N THR A 140 -22.21 2.96 11.40
CA THR A 140 -23.35 3.42 12.20
C THR A 140 -24.07 4.62 11.58
N GLU A 141 -23.36 5.50 10.87
CA GLU A 141 -23.95 6.71 10.25
C GLU A 141 -24.50 6.48 8.84
N CYS A 142 -23.99 5.49 8.11
CA CYS A 142 -24.48 5.15 6.79
C CYS A 142 -25.64 4.17 6.87
N SER A 143 -26.61 4.35 5.98
CA SER A 143 -27.64 3.35 5.77
C SER A 143 -27.05 2.06 5.22
N LYS A 144 -27.76 0.93 5.41
CA LYS A 144 -27.36 -0.37 4.85
C LYS A 144 -27.13 -0.30 3.34
N PHE A 145 -27.92 0.51 2.63
CA PHE A 145 -27.79 0.69 1.19
C PHE A 145 -26.51 1.46 0.81
N GLU A 146 -26.21 2.53 1.54
CA GLU A 146 -24.99 3.32 1.36
C GLU A 146 -23.73 2.48 1.60
N LEU A 147 -23.69 1.72 2.69
CA LEU A 147 -22.57 0.81 3.00
C LEU A 147 -22.41 -0.28 1.96
N LEU A 148 -23.52 -0.85 1.47
CA LEU A 148 -23.50 -1.90 0.45
C LEU A 148 -22.94 -1.36 -0.87
N CYS A 149 -23.39 -0.17 -1.31
CA CYS A 149 -22.84 0.48 -2.50
C CYS A 149 -21.35 0.76 -2.34
N PHE A 150 -20.95 1.34 -1.19
CA PHE A 150 -19.56 1.67 -0.90
C PHE A 150 -18.65 0.45 -0.92
N LEU A 151 -19.05 -0.64 -0.24
CA LEU A 151 -18.27 -1.88 -0.21
C LEU A 151 -18.06 -2.47 -1.60
N LYS A 152 -19.09 -2.43 -2.46
CA LYS A 152 -19.03 -2.96 -3.83
C LYS A 152 -18.09 -2.13 -4.71
N VAL A 153 -18.13 -0.80 -4.59
CA VAL A 153 -17.19 0.10 -5.27
C VAL A 153 -15.75 -0.11 -4.76
N CYS A 154 -15.55 -0.27 -3.45
CA CYS A 154 -14.23 -0.58 -2.88
C CYS A 154 -13.65 -1.92 -3.37
N ASN A 155 -14.52 -2.87 -3.72
CA ASN A 155 -14.13 -4.14 -4.34
C ASN A 155 -13.85 -4.03 -5.85
N GLY A 156 -13.92 -2.81 -6.42
CA GLY A 156 -13.51 -2.52 -7.78
C GLY A 156 -14.62 -2.51 -8.83
N MET A 157 -15.90 -2.55 -8.42
CA MET A 157 -17.04 -2.49 -9.33
C MET A 157 -17.33 -1.06 -9.76
N SER A 158 -17.77 -0.86 -11.02
CA SER A 158 -18.24 0.44 -11.50
C SER A 158 -19.62 0.79 -10.92
N LEU A 159 -20.02 2.06 -10.97
CA LEU A 159 -21.34 2.49 -10.47
C LEU A 159 -22.48 1.81 -11.25
N GLU A 160 -22.28 1.57 -12.54
CA GLU A 160 -23.22 0.88 -13.43
C GLU A 160 -23.32 -0.61 -13.07
N GLU A 161 -22.19 -1.26 -12.77
CA GLU A 161 -22.15 -2.66 -12.33
C GLU A 161 -22.85 -2.84 -10.98
N VAL A 162 -22.62 -1.92 -10.03
CA VAL A 162 -23.30 -1.92 -8.72
C VAL A 162 -24.80 -1.66 -8.88
N ALA A 163 -25.18 -0.73 -9.76
CA ALA A 163 -26.59 -0.45 -10.05
C ALA A 163 -27.30 -1.65 -10.66
N ALA A 164 -26.65 -2.32 -11.62
CA ALA A 164 -27.15 -3.55 -12.23
C ALA A 164 -27.30 -4.69 -11.21
N GLU A 165 -26.29 -4.90 -10.35
CA GLU A 165 -26.33 -5.95 -9.32
C GLU A 165 -27.40 -5.68 -8.27
N LEU A 166 -27.53 -4.44 -7.81
CA LEU A 166 -28.50 -4.05 -6.78
C LEU A 166 -29.91 -3.80 -7.34
N GLN A 167 -30.11 -3.92 -8.65
CA GLN A 167 -31.36 -3.60 -9.36
C GLN A 167 -31.86 -2.18 -9.00
N LYS A 168 -30.95 -1.21 -9.00
CA LYS A 168 -31.22 0.20 -8.70
C LYS A 168 -30.83 1.09 -9.87
N ASP A 169 -31.36 2.31 -9.85
CA ASP A 169 -30.95 3.34 -10.80
C ASP A 169 -29.49 3.77 -10.54
N PRO A 170 -28.64 3.91 -11.57
CA PRO A 170 -27.26 4.36 -11.42
C PRO A 170 -27.10 5.69 -10.67
N ARG A 171 -28.06 6.62 -10.81
CA ARG A 171 -28.06 7.88 -10.06
C ARG A 171 -28.30 7.66 -8.57
N SER A 172 -29.05 6.63 -8.20
CA SER A 172 -29.27 6.26 -6.79
C SER A 172 -27.97 5.75 -6.15
N VAL A 173 -27.21 4.91 -6.88
CA VAL A 173 -25.90 4.42 -6.44
C VAL A 173 -24.90 5.57 -6.34
N TYR A 174 -24.82 6.43 -7.36
CA TYR A 174 -23.98 7.63 -7.32
C TYR A 174 -24.31 8.51 -6.11
N SER A 175 -25.60 8.79 -5.88
CA SER A 175 -26.06 9.58 -4.74
C SER A 175 -25.70 8.93 -3.40
N ALA A 176 -25.78 7.60 -3.31
CA ALA A 176 -25.40 6.86 -2.11
C ALA A 176 -23.90 6.97 -1.83
N ILE A 177 -23.04 6.77 -2.84
CA ILE A 177 -21.58 6.95 -2.71
C ILE A 177 -21.24 8.37 -2.30
N TRP A 178 -21.86 9.37 -2.95
CA TRP A 178 -21.64 10.77 -2.62
C TRP A 178 -22.01 11.09 -1.16
N ARG A 179 -23.10 10.53 -0.63
CA ARG A 179 -23.47 10.68 0.78
C ARG A 179 -22.47 10.01 1.71
N VAL A 180 -21.96 8.83 1.35
CA VAL A 180 -20.89 8.15 2.11
C VAL A 180 -19.64 9.01 2.18
N GLU A 181 -19.19 9.57 1.05
CA GLU A 181 -18.02 10.46 1.02
C GLU A 181 -18.22 11.69 1.92
N ARG A 182 -19.41 12.31 1.88
CA ARG A 182 -19.73 13.47 2.73
C ARG A 182 -19.75 13.14 4.21
N LYS A 183 -20.34 12.00 4.58
CA LYS A 183 -20.33 11.50 5.97
C LYS A 183 -18.90 11.21 6.41
N PHE A 184 -18.12 10.56 5.57
CA PHE A 184 -16.73 10.22 5.88
C PHE A 184 -15.86 11.45 6.09
N LEU A 185 -15.97 12.45 5.21
CA LEU A 185 -15.26 13.72 5.34
C LEU A 185 -15.66 14.46 6.62
N ARG A 186 -16.95 14.49 6.97
CA ARG A 186 -17.42 15.10 8.23
C ARG A 186 -16.84 14.39 9.45
N ILE A 187 -16.85 13.06 9.46
CA ILE A 187 -16.29 12.27 10.56
C ILE A 187 -14.78 12.52 10.70
N LEU A 188 -14.07 12.65 9.57
CA LEU A 188 -12.63 12.97 9.59
C LEU A 188 -12.36 14.38 10.10
N ASP A 189 -13.17 15.37 9.70
CA ASP A 189 -13.04 16.77 10.11
C ASP A 189 -13.26 16.93 11.63
N GLN A 190 -14.24 16.22 12.19
CA GLN A 190 -14.51 16.20 13.64
C GLN A 190 -13.42 15.54 14.49
N GLU A 191 -12.52 14.76 13.88
CA GLU A 191 -11.41 14.05 14.55
C GLU A 191 -10.04 14.71 14.25
N TRP A 192 -10.04 15.83 13.53
CA TRP A 192 -8.86 16.57 13.08
C TRP A 192 -8.69 17.96 13.70
N ASP A 193 -9.57 18.36 14.63
CA ASP A 193 -9.38 19.51 15.54
C ASP A 193 -8.57 19.13 16.80
#